data_AF-A0A2V4BZJ8-F1
#
_entry.id   AF-A0A2V4BZJ8-F1
#
_cell.length_a   1.000
_cell.length_b   1.000
_cell.length_c   1.000
_cell.angle_alpha   90.00
_cell.angle_beta   90.00
_cell.angle_gamma   90.00
#
_symmetry.space_group_name_H-M   'P 1'
#
loop_
_entity.id
_entity.type
_entity.pdbx_description
1 polymer ?
#
loop_
_entity_poly.entity_id
_entity_poly.type
_entity_poly.pdbx_seq_one_letter_code
_entity_poly.pdbx_strand_id
1 'polypeptide(L)'
;MEKKTSHYFVYVGHSTSTKNKLQEEFSNYLNSLEGTLIKAKKIQDLKLEIILKSLELSKKHSRCTPLTITFSDLYRKNGFYINGFYFLTFQILNAYDSN
;
A
#
# COMPACT_ATOMS: atom_id res chain seq x y z
N MET A 1 14.37 -25.34 3.50
CA MET A 1 14.23 -24.22 4.45
C MET A 1 13.43 -23.12 3.78
N GLU A 2 12.26 -22.77 4.31
CA GLU A 2 11.54 -21.57 3.86
C GLU A 2 12.40 -20.35 4.21
N LYS A 3 12.76 -19.54 3.21
CA LYS A 3 13.44 -18.27 3.47
C LYS A 3 12.48 -17.36 4.23
N LYS A 4 12.82 -17.03 5.47
CA LYS A 4 12.07 -16.06 6.28
C LYS A 4 12.27 -14.66 5.68
N THR A 5 11.17 -13.99 5.35
CA THR A 5 11.18 -12.62 4.83
C THR A 5 11.86 -11.68 5.84
N SER A 6 12.98 -11.05 5.45
CA SER A 6 13.69 -10.09 6.30
C SER A 6 13.18 -8.67 6.06
N HIS A 7 12.80 -8.37 4.82
CA HIS A 7 12.32 -7.07 4.38
C HIS A 7 11.09 -7.21 3.48
N TYR A 8 10.39 -6.11 3.29
CA TYR A 8 9.35 -5.96 2.30
C TYR A 8 9.71 -4.80 1.39
N PHE A 9 9.44 -4.95 0.10
CA PHE A 9 9.62 -3.91 -0.90
C PHE A 9 8.26 -3.39 -1.35
N VAL A 10 8.08 -2.07 -1.33
CA VAL A 10 6.87 -1.44 -1.89
C VAL A 10 7.04 -1.31 -3.40
N TYR A 11 6.08 -1.86 -4.12
CA TYR A 11 5.95 -1.78 -5.56
C TYR A 11 4.63 -1.10 -5.95
N VAL A 12 4.74 -0.10 -6.81
CA VAL A 12 3.67 0.69 -7.40
C VAL A 12 3.73 0.49 -8.90
N GLY A 13 2.67 -0.10 -9.44
CA GLY A 13 2.58 -0.50 -10.84
C GLY A 13 1.60 0.35 -11.63
N HIS A 14 0.81 -0.33 -12.47
CA HIS A 14 -0.15 0.29 -13.38
C HIS A 14 -1.02 1.34 -12.67
N SER A 15 -1.14 2.51 -13.29
CA SER A 15 -1.86 3.68 -12.81
C SER A 15 -2.90 4.11 -13.85
N THR A 16 -4.09 4.48 -13.38
CA THR A 16 -5.20 5.01 -14.18
C THR A 16 -5.66 6.34 -13.61
N SER A 17 -6.35 7.14 -14.41
CA SER A 17 -6.88 8.43 -13.98
C SER A 17 -7.86 8.26 -12.81
N THR A 18 -7.60 8.98 -11.72
CA THR A 18 -8.48 9.06 -10.55
C THR A 18 -9.70 9.92 -10.86
N LYS A 19 -10.80 9.75 -10.11
CA LYS A 19 -12.08 10.45 -10.37
C LYS A 19 -12.29 11.69 -9.52
N ASN A 20 -11.55 11.82 -8.42
CA ASN A 20 -11.70 12.94 -7.48
C ASN A 20 -10.39 13.24 -6.74
N LYS A 21 -10.35 14.41 -6.09
CA LYS A 21 -9.17 14.92 -5.35
C LYS A 21 -8.73 14.00 -4.21
N LEU A 22 -9.65 13.33 -3.52
CA LEU A 22 -9.32 12.38 -2.47
C LEU A 22 -8.54 11.18 -3.02
N GLN A 23 -8.98 10.63 -4.16
CA GLN A 23 -8.32 9.52 -4.82
C GLN A 23 -6.98 9.95 -5.40
N GLU A 24 -6.89 11.17 -5.94
CA GLU A 24 -5.65 11.76 -6.42
C GLU A 24 -4.62 11.94 -5.30
N GLU A 25 -5.00 12.55 -4.18
CA GLU A 25 -4.11 12.73 -3.04
C GLU A 25 -3.66 11.39 -2.44
N PHE A 26 -4.57 10.41 -2.35
CA PHE A 26 -4.20 9.08 -1.88
C PHE A 26 -3.29 8.33 -2.86
N SER A 27 -3.55 8.46 -4.17
CA SER A 27 -2.67 7.94 -5.23
C SER A 27 -1.25 8.50 -5.11
N ASN A 28 -1.13 9.82 -4.95
CA ASN A 28 0.16 10.49 -4.80
C ASN A 28 0.90 10.03 -3.53
N TYR A 29 0.18 9.83 -2.42
CA TYR A 29 0.75 9.25 -1.21
C TYR A 29 1.30 7.84 -1.45
N LEU A 30 0.51 6.94 -2.06
CA LEU A 30 0.98 5.58 -2.35
C LEU A 30 2.19 5.57 -3.29
N ASN A 31 2.21 6.42 -4.32
CA ASN A 31 3.36 6.60 -5.20
C ASN A 31 4.61 7.08 -4.45
N SER A 32 4.45 7.93 -3.43
CA SER A 32 5.60 8.40 -2.63
C SER A 32 6.27 7.29 -1.81
N LEU A 33 5.58 6.16 -1.61
CA LEU A 33 6.12 4.98 -0.92
C LEU A 33 6.88 4.04 -1.88
N GLU A 34 6.84 4.28 -3.19
CA GLU A 34 7.48 3.43 -4.19
C GLU A 34 8.96 3.23 -3.90
N GLY A 35 9.43 2.00 -4.01
CA GLY A 35 10.85 1.67 -3.79
C GLY A 35 11.26 1.59 -2.32
N THR A 36 10.33 1.82 -1.37
CA THR A 36 10.66 1.76 0.06
C THR A 36 10.93 0.33 0.49
N LEU A 37 12.02 0.13 1.24
CA LEU A 37 12.37 -1.14 1.87
C LEU A 37 12.03 -1.11 3.36
N ILE A 38 11.15 -2.01 3.80
CA ILE A 38 10.60 -2.04 5.16
C ILE A 38 11.05 -3.32 5.86
N LYS A 39 11.61 -3.21 7.07
CA LYS A 39 11.93 -4.38 7.89
C LYS A 39 10.67 -5.18 8.18
N ALA A 40 10.74 -6.51 8.13
CA ALA A 40 9.57 -7.36 8.34
C ALA A 40 8.81 -7.08 9.65
N LYS A 41 9.51 -6.67 10.71
CA LYS A 41 8.91 -6.26 11.99
C LYS A 41 8.05 -4.99 11.94
N LYS A 42 8.25 -4.13 10.93
CA LYS A 42 7.54 -2.84 10.75
C LYS A 42 6.42 -2.91 9.71
N ILE A 43 6.12 -4.09 9.16
CA ILE A 43 5.10 -4.23 8.12
C ILE A 43 3.70 -3.83 8.61
N GLN A 44 3.39 -4.13 9.88
CA GLN A 44 2.11 -3.75 10.48
C GLN A 44 2.00 -2.24 10.66
N ASP A 45 3.11 -1.58 11.02
CA ASP A 45 3.17 -0.12 11.14
C ASP A 45 2.86 0.54 9.79
N LEU A 46 3.49 0.08 8.69
CA LEU A 46 3.22 0.60 7.34
C LEU A 46 1.75 0.40 6.94
N LYS A 47 1.19 -0.80 7.16
CA LYS A 47 -0.22 -1.08 6.85
C LYS A 47 -1.15 -0.15 7.62
N LEU A 48 -0.88 0.04 8.91
CA LEU A 48 -1.65 0.95 9.75
C LEU A 48 -1.52 2.40 9.28
N GLU A 49 -0.32 2.84 8.92
CA GLU A 49 -0.07 4.19 8.39
C GLU A 49 -0.91 4.46 7.13
N ILE A 50 -0.92 3.52 6.18
CA ILE A 50 -1.71 3.64 4.95
C ILE A 50 -3.21 3.74 5.25
N ILE A 51 -3.72 2.93 6.19
CA ILE A 51 -5.13 2.99 6.63
C ILE A 51 -5.43 4.33 7.29
N LEU A 52 -4.57 4.79 8.20
CA LEU A 52 -4.75 6.07 8.87
C LEU A 52 -4.73 7.22 7.86
N LYS A 53 -3.86 7.15 6.85
CA LYS A 53 -3.81 8.15 5.79
C LYS A 53 -5.07 8.17 4.96
N SER A 54 -5.64 7.01 4.63
CA SER A 54 -6.92 6.94 3.90
C SER A 54 -8.08 7.55 4.69
N LEU A 55 -8.10 7.35 6.02
CA LEU A 55 -9.09 7.95 6.91
C LEU A 55 -8.91 9.46 7.06
N GLU A 56 -7.66 9.93 7.22
CA GLU A 56 -7.31 11.35 7.26
C GLU A 56 -7.81 12.08 6.01
N LEU A 57 -7.48 11.54 4.82
CA LEU A 57 -7.90 12.12 3.55
C LEU A 57 -9.42 12.04 3.35
N SER A 58 -10.07 10.96 3.81
CA SER A 58 -11.53 10.84 3.76
C SER A 58 -12.22 11.90 4.62
N LYS A 59 -11.66 12.24 5.79
CA LYS A 59 -12.17 13.34 6.64
C LYS A 59 -11.95 14.71 6.00
N LYS A 60 -10.77 14.93 5.41
CA LYS A 60 -10.42 16.18 4.71
C LYS A 60 -11.35 16.44 3.52
N HIS A 61 -11.67 15.40 2.76
CA HIS A 61 -12.51 15.47 1.56
C HIS A 61 -13.91 14.90 1.81
N SER A 62 -14.63 15.44 2.79
CA SER A 62 -15.94 14.94 3.25
C SER A 62 -17.03 14.85 2.17
N ARG A 63 -16.87 15.55 1.03
CA ARG A 63 -17.77 15.48 -0.14
C ARG A 63 -17.52 14.28 -1.04
N CYS A 64 -16.36 13.64 -0.93
CA CYS A 64 -16.01 12.44 -1.69
C CYS A 64 -16.45 11.19 -0.93
N THR A 65 -16.71 10.09 -1.65
CA THR A 65 -16.90 8.78 -1.03
C THR A 65 -15.63 8.38 -0.26
N PRO A 66 -15.71 8.05 1.04
CA PRO A 66 -14.56 7.63 1.84
C PRO A 66 -13.84 6.42 1.27
N LEU A 67 -12.53 6.36 1.47
CA LEU A 67 -11.73 5.17 1.15
C LEU A 67 -11.83 4.15 2.28
N THR A 68 -12.15 2.91 1.93
CA THR A 68 -12.08 1.76 2.85
C THR A 68 -10.94 0.87 2.41
N ILE A 69 -9.79 1.03 3.07
CA ILE A 69 -8.56 0.33 2.73
C ILE A 69 -8.38 -0.89 3.62
N THR A 70 -8.10 -2.04 3.01
CA THR A 70 -7.67 -3.27 3.70
C THR A 70 -6.53 -3.92 2.94
N PHE A 71 -5.91 -4.93 3.53
CA PHE A 71 -4.81 -5.69 2.90
C PHE A 71 -5.17 -7.17 2.82
N SER A 72 -4.75 -7.80 1.72
CA SER A 72 -4.86 -9.24 1.53
C SER A 72 -3.53 -9.81 1.04
N ASP A 73 -3.33 -11.10 1.24
CA ASP A 73 -2.15 -11.81 0.76
C ASP A 73 -2.17 -11.91 -0.76
N LEU A 74 -1.03 -11.64 -1.41
CA LEU A 74 -0.85 -11.93 -2.82
C LEU A 74 -0.89 -13.43 -3.10
N TYR A 75 -1.20 -13.80 -4.36
CA TYR A 75 -1.15 -15.18 -4.82
C TYR A 75 0.24 -15.80 -4.54
N ARG A 76 0.26 -17.00 -3.95
CA ARG A 76 1.47 -17.69 -3.41
C ARG A 76 2.08 -17.07 -2.15
N LYS A 77 1.37 -16.18 -1.42
CA LYS A 77 1.83 -15.57 -0.16
C LYS A 77 3.18 -14.85 -0.27
N ASN A 78 3.47 -14.29 -1.44
CA ASN A 78 4.73 -13.60 -1.73
C ASN A 78 4.70 -12.11 -1.39
N GLY A 79 3.68 -11.66 -0.66
CA GLY A 79 3.51 -10.28 -0.26
C GLY A 79 2.06 -9.95 0.04
N PHE A 80 1.74 -8.66 0.06
CA PHE A 80 0.40 -8.12 0.30
C PHE A 80 -0.01 -7.19 -0.83
N TYR A 81 -1.31 -7.07 -1.07
CA TYR A 81 -1.86 -6.06 -1.95
C TYR A 81 -2.97 -5.27 -1.24
N ILE A 82 -3.22 -4.06 -1.73
CA ILE A 82 -4.26 -3.19 -1.21
C ILE A 82 -5.62 -3.55 -1.81
N ASN A 83 -6.66 -3.60 -0.97
CA ASN A 83 -8.04 -3.66 -1.42
C ASN A 83 -8.71 -2.31 -1.17
N GLY A 84 -9.76 -2.00 -1.95
CA GLY A 84 -10.53 -0.77 -1.82
C GLY A 84 -9.94 0.43 -2.54
N PHE A 85 -8.86 0.25 -3.31
CA PHE A 85 -8.30 1.27 -4.19
C PHE A 85 -7.81 0.64 -5.50
N TYR A 86 -8.48 0.94 -6.62
CA TYR A 86 -8.26 0.27 -7.92
C TYR A 86 -7.62 1.17 -8.97
N PHE A 87 -7.25 2.40 -8.61
CA PHE A 87 -6.68 3.37 -9.55
C PHE A 87 -5.19 3.19 -9.77
N LEU A 88 -4.52 2.47 -8.87
CA LEU A 88 -3.14 2.05 -9.04
C LEU A 88 -2.92 0.65 -8.47
N THR A 89 -1.91 -0.03 -8.99
CA THR A 89 -1.42 -1.28 -8.42
C THR A 89 -0.49 -0.97 -7.26
N PHE A 90 -0.85 -1.33 -6.04
CA PHE A 90 0.02 -1.22 -4.86
C PHE A 90 0.26 -2.60 -4.26
N GLN A 91 1.53 -3.00 -4.18
CA GLN A 91 1.96 -4.28 -3.66
C GLN A 91 3.09 -4.09 -2.66
N ILE A 92 3.10 -4.92 -1.62
CA ILE A 92 4.18 -5.00 -0.64
C ILE A 92 4.78 -6.40 -0.77
N LEU A 93 5.87 -6.51 -1.51
CA LEU A 93 6.48 -7.77 -1.93
C LEU A 93 7.50 -8.26 -0.88
N ASN A 94 7.63 -9.57 -0.70
CA ASN A 94 8.70 -10.14 0.11
C ASN A 94 10.06 -9.78 -0.48
N ALA A 95 10.97 -9.30 0.37
CA ALA A 95 12.36 -9.05 0.05
C ALA A 95 13.26 -9.78 1.05
N TYR A 96 14.45 -10.18 0.58
CA TYR A 96 15.42 -10.93 1.35
C TYR A 96 16.76 -10.23 1.25
N ASP A 97 17.47 -10.10 2.37
CA ASP A 97 18.88 -9.73 2.31
C ASP A 97 19.65 -10.87 1.62
N SER A 98 20.42 -10.49 0.61
CA SER A 98 21.49 -11.35 0.11
C SER A 98 22.71 -11.05 0.98
N ASN A 99 22.81 -11.73 2.12
CA ASN A 99 24.08 -11.81 2.85
C ASN A 99 25.02 -12.75 2.09
#